data_AF-A0A2N6E3F6-F1
#
_entry.id   AF-A0A2N6E3F6-F1
#
_cell.length_a   1.000
_cell.length_b   1.000
_cell.length_c   1.000
_cell.angle_alpha   90.00
_cell.angle_beta   90.00
_cell.angle_gamma   90.00
#
_symmetry.space_group_name_H-M   'P 1'
#
loop_
_entity.id
_entity.type
_entity.pdbx_description
1 polymer ?
#
loop_
_entity_poly.entity_id
_entity_poly.type
_entity_poly.pdbx_seq_one_letter_code
_entity_poly.pdbx_strand_id
1 'polypeptide(L)'
;MVYRLGLLLCLLLTACSAPRQTTGQANVFELAGVLAGETVLHDIVHLVADVRVPVGARLVIEPGSTILVHSTDSTKIDPEFLSSKVELLVEGELVVGAAGAEPVHVLPYVTVGSEDAGETGWAGIELIAGGVGRFNNVRLSGAETALLVSGASAVLDQVVVTDNRYGVILQNGGRFSGTDVLIDRGETGILCWGEGSLDIRRGNIVGHDEEGVVLGPGCQTVLQEVEIRGNDLGLVGSAMETGRIRFVDNRVDHLQRVEVGP
;
A
#
# COMPACT_ATOMS: atom_id res chain seq x y z
N MET A 1 80.20 -5.37 -19.17
CA MET A 1 79.74 -4.74 -17.93
C MET A 1 78.30 -4.28 -18.14
N VAL A 2 77.37 -4.93 -17.41
CA VAL A 2 75.99 -4.53 -17.05
C VAL A 2 74.87 -4.52 -18.11
N TYR A 3 74.21 -5.70 -18.16
CA TYR A 3 72.78 -6.07 -18.21
C TYR A 3 71.67 -5.15 -18.76
N ARG A 4 70.91 -5.78 -19.67
CA ARG A 4 69.62 -5.39 -20.27
C ARG A 4 68.48 -5.38 -19.25
N LEU A 5 67.67 -4.33 -19.29
CA LEU A 5 66.42 -4.14 -18.55
C LEU A 5 65.29 -4.93 -19.22
N GLY A 6 64.78 -5.96 -18.55
CA GLY A 6 63.66 -6.78 -19.00
C GLY A 6 62.31 -6.17 -18.61
N LEU A 7 61.46 -5.95 -19.60
CA LEU A 7 60.09 -5.45 -19.48
C LEU A 7 59.18 -6.57 -18.94
N LEU A 8 58.63 -6.40 -17.73
CA LEU A 8 57.65 -7.33 -17.16
C LEU A 8 56.23 -6.84 -17.46
N LEU A 9 55.56 -7.52 -18.41
CA LEU A 9 54.19 -7.26 -18.82
C LEU A 9 53.23 -8.10 -17.96
N CYS A 10 52.63 -7.50 -16.94
CA CYS A 10 51.55 -8.12 -16.15
C CYS A 10 50.21 -7.97 -16.89
N LEU A 11 49.84 -9.01 -17.65
CA LEU A 11 48.49 -9.19 -18.19
C LEU A 11 47.51 -9.53 -17.06
N LEU A 12 46.70 -8.56 -16.65
CA LEU A 12 45.54 -8.74 -15.79
C LEU A 12 44.39 -9.31 -16.64
N LEU A 13 44.13 -10.62 -16.51
CA LEU A 13 42.93 -11.26 -17.04
C LEU A 13 41.77 -10.95 -16.09
N THR A 14 41.01 -9.90 -16.38
CA THR A 14 39.68 -9.67 -15.79
C THR A 14 38.72 -10.70 -16.36
N ALA A 15 38.47 -11.78 -15.62
CA ALA A 15 37.39 -12.69 -15.92
C ALA A 15 36.06 -11.97 -15.68
N CYS A 16 35.42 -11.51 -16.76
CA CYS A 16 34.02 -11.12 -16.72
C CYS A 16 33.19 -12.37 -16.43
N SER A 17 32.86 -12.61 -15.16
CA SER A 17 31.78 -13.53 -14.80
C SER A 17 30.48 -12.90 -15.28
N ALA A 18 30.00 -13.32 -16.45
CA ALA A 18 28.64 -12.99 -16.88
C ALA A 18 27.65 -13.55 -15.84
N PRO A 19 26.66 -12.76 -15.39
CA PRO A 19 25.64 -13.26 -14.49
C PRO A 19 24.90 -14.40 -15.19
N ARG A 20 24.83 -15.53 -14.52
CA ARG A 20 24.08 -16.70 -14.96
C ARG A 20 22.62 -16.30 -14.94
N GLN A 21 22.06 -15.96 -16.09
CA GLN A 21 20.61 -15.87 -16.26
C GLN A 21 20.05 -17.28 -16.11
N THR A 22 19.71 -17.64 -14.88
CA THR A 22 18.76 -18.72 -14.63
C THR A 22 17.46 -18.29 -15.29
N THR A 23 17.16 -18.87 -16.45
CA THR A 23 15.81 -19.00 -16.98
C THR A 23 15.02 -19.90 -16.02
N GLY A 24 14.76 -19.39 -14.81
CA GLY A 24 13.87 -20.01 -13.85
C GLY A 24 12.45 -19.60 -14.23
N GLN A 25 11.59 -20.59 -14.46
CA GLN A 25 10.16 -20.35 -14.53
C GLN A 25 9.71 -19.75 -13.20
N ALA A 26 9.05 -18.59 -13.23
CA ALA A 26 8.54 -17.93 -12.03
C ALA A 26 7.59 -18.87 -11.29
N ASN A 27 7.64 -18.87 -9.95
CA ASN A 27 6.66 -19.60 -9.17
C ASN A 27 5.34 -18.86 -9.20
N VAL A 28 4.25 -19.61 -9.32
CA VAL A 28 2.89 -19.08 -9.35
C VAL A 28 2.13 -19.70 -8.18
N PHE A 29 1.65 -18.86 -7.29
CA PHE A 29 0.85 -19.25 -6.13
C PHE A 29 -0.60 -18.83 -6.37
N GLU A 30 -1.56 -19.62 -5.90
CA GLU A 30 -2.96 -19.23 -5.81
C GLU A 30 -3.35 -19.13 -4.34
N LEU A 31 -4.02 -18.04 -3.96
CA LEU A 31 -4.40 -17.73 -2.59
C LEU A 31 -5.91 -17.51 -2.50
N ALA A 32 -6.53 -18.23 -1.57
CA ALA A 32 -7.95 -18.14 -1.23
C ALA A 32 -8.19 -18.75 0.17
N GLY A 33 -9.24 -18.30 0.85
CA GLY A 33 -9.70 -18.85 2.12
C GLY A 33 -8.88 -18.42 3.33
N VAL A 34 -8.87 -19.25 4.37
CA VAL A 34 -8.25 -18.92 5.66
C VAL A 34 -6.84 -19.49 5.72
N LEU A 35 -5.84 -18.64 5.96
CA LEU A 35 -4.46 -19.07 6.17
C LEU A 35 -4.24 -19.54 7.60
N ALA A 36 -3.30 -20.46 7.79
CA ALA A 36 -2.92 -20.97 9.11
C ALA A 36 -1.40 -20.96 9.26
N GLY A 37 -0.93 -20.59 10.45
CA GLY A 37 0.50 -20.49 10.73
C GLY A 37 1.19 -19.41 9.90
N GLU A 38 2.42 -19.66 9.50
CA GLU A 38 3.19 -18.78 8.63
C GLU A 38 3.12 -19.24 7.17
N THR A 39 2.74 -18.33 6.29
CA THR A 39 2.74 -18.50 4.84
C THR A 39 3.70 -17.48 4.23
N VAL A 40 4.69 -17.96 3.47
CA VAL A 40 5.66 -17.11 2.76
C VAL A 40 5.49 -17.34 1.26
N LEU A 41 5.24 -16.26 0.51
CA LEU A 41 5.02 -16.27 -0.93
C LEU A 41 6.04 -15.37 -1.63
N HIS A 42 6.38 -15.71 -2.85
CA HIS A 42 7.31 -14.95 -3.70
C HIS A 42 6.87 -15.01 -5.18
N ASP A 43 7.59 -14.32 -6.07
CA ASP A 43 7.29 -14.26 -7.51
C ASP A 43 5.83 -13.82 -7.80
N ILE A 44 4.98 -14.67 -8.38
CA ILE A 44 3.62 -14.33 -8.78
C ILE A 44 2.60 -14.97 -7.83
N VAL A 45 1.70 -14.16 -7.28
CA VAL A 45 0.61 -14.60 -6.40
C VAL A 45 -0.73 -14.19 -7.01
N HIS A 46 -1.58 -15.15 -7.30
CA HIS A 46 -2.95 -14.93 -7.75
C HIS A 46 -3.87 -14.97 -6.53
N LEU A 47 -4.48 -13.83 -6.21
CA LEU A 47 -5.55 -13.76 -5.22
C LEU A 47 -6.86 -14.07 -5.96
N VAL A 48 -7.34 -15.31 -5.82
CA VAL A 48 -8.45 -15.85 -6.65
C VAL A 48 -9.80 -15.86 -5.91
N ALA A 49 -9.79 -15.56 -4.62
CA ALA A 49 -10.95 -15.29 -3.79
C ALA A 49 -10.50 -14.54 -2.53
N ASP A 50 -11.43 -14.21 -1.64
CA ASP A 50 -11.09 -13.61 -0.34
C ASP A 50 -10.05 -14.44 0.41
N VAL A 51 -9.14 -13.74 1.07
CA VAL A 51 -8.13 -14.35 1.94
C VAL A 51 -8.23 -13.76 3.31
N ARG A 52 -8.27 -14.64 4.31
CA ARG A 52 -8.22 -14.26 5.72
C ARG A 52 -6.90 -14.72 6.34
N VAL A 53 -6.18 -13.79 6.94
CA VAL A 53 -5.04 -14.04 7.83
C VAL A 53 -5.54 -13.91 9.27
N PRO A 54 -5.94 -15.01 9.93
CA PRO A 54 -6.53 -14.95 11.26
C PRO A 54 -5.51 -14.58 12.34
N VAL A 55 -5.99 -14.28 13.54
CA VAL A 55 -5.15 -14.06 14.73
C VAL A 55 -4.16 -15.21 14.92
N GLY A 56 -2.89 -14.87 15.09
CA GLY A 56 -1.79 -15.84 15.26
C GLY A 56 -1.24 -16.43 13.96
N ALA A 57 -1.84 -16.13 12.81
CA ALA A 57 -1.26 -16.43 11.50
C ALA A 57 -0.43 -15.24 10.97
N ARG A 58 0.45 -15.53 10.03
CA ARG A 58 1.35 -14.56 9.41
C ARG A 58 1.47 -14.82 7.91
N LEU A 59 1.22 -13.80 7.11
CA LEU A 59 1.45 -13.81 5.66
C LEU A 59 2.64 -12.92 5.32
N VAL A 60 3.62 -13.47 4.62
CA VAL A 60 4.79 -12.76 4.10
C VAL A 60 4.78 -12.80 2.59
N ILE A 61 4.89 -11.63 1.97
CA ILE A 61 5.09 -11.48 0.53
C ILE A 61 6.50 -10.92 0.33
N GLU A 62 7.37 -11.72 -0.28
CA GLU A 62 8.77 -11.36 -0.49
C GLU A 62 8.93 -10.21 -1.51
N PRO A 63 10.03 -9.46 -1.43
CA PRO A 63 10.32 -8.39 -2.38
C PRO A 63 10.34 -8.85 -3.85
N GLY A 64 9.98 -7.94 -4.76
CA GLY A 64 9.91 -8.23 -6.20
C GLY A 64 8.69 -9.05 -6.64
N SER A 65 7.82 -9.46 -5.70
CA SER A 65 6.60 -10.17 -6.02
C SER A 65 5.54 -9.32 -6.70
N THR A 66 4.66 -9.99 -7.45
CA THR A 66 3.44 -9.41 -8.00
C THR A 66 2.22 -10.19 -7.52
N ILE A 67 1.32 -9.50 -6.84
CA ILE A 67 0.00 -10.01 -6.46
C ILE A 67 -1.01 -9.53 -7.51
N LEU A 68 -1.69 -10.49 -8.12
CA LEU A 68 -2.71 -10.30 -9.15
C LEU A 68 -4.08 -10.66 -8.56
N VAL A 69 -4.95 -9.67 -8.40
CA VAL A 69 -6.26 -9.87 -7.76
C VAL A 69 -7.34 -10.12 -8.80
N HIS A 70 -7.96 -11.29 -8.76
CA HIS A 70 -9.01 -11.66 -9.71
C HIS A 70 -10.35 -11.16 -9.21
N SER A 71 -11.09 -10.46 -10.06
CA SER A 71 -12.50 -10.19 -9.78
C SER A 71 -13.28 -11.49 -9.74
N THR A 72 -14.16 -11.66 -8.76
CA THR A 72 -15.06 -12.82 -8.66
C THR A 72 -16.45 -12.37 -8.26
N ASP A 73 -17.48 -12.92 -8.89
CA ASP A 73 -18.88 -12.50 -8.71
C ASP A 73 -19.52 -12.85 -7.36
N SER A 74 -18.78 -13.43 -6.41
CA SER A 74 -19.29 -13.75 -5.07
C SER A 74 -18.17 -14.25 -4.18
N THR A 75 -17.48 -13.36 -3.49
CA THR A 75 -16.66 -13.72 -2.34
C THR A 75 -17.24 -13.01 -1.13
N LYS A 76 -17.91 -13.78 -0.28
CA LYS A 76 -18.42 -13.32 1.00
C LYS A 76 -17.75 -14.16 2.06
N ILE A 77 -16.69 -13.64 2.68
CA ILE A 77 -16.32 -14.08 4.01
C ILE A 77 -17.16 -13.26 5.00
N ASP A 78 -17.95 -13.96 5.82
CA ASP A 78 -18.69 -13.34 6.93
C ASP A 78 -17.75 -12.54 7.86
N PRO A 79 -18.17 -11.37 8.38
CA PRO A 79 -19.57 -10.92 8.48
C PRO A 79 -20.10 -10.12 7.27
N GLU A 80 -21.42 -10.24 7.05
CA GLU A 80 -22.28 -9.63 6.01
C GLU A 80 -22.14 -8.10 5.74
N PHE A 81 -21.27 -7.39 6.47
CA PHE A 81 -21.01 -5.95 6.30
C PHE A 81 -19.76 -5.62 5.47
N LEU A 82 -19.03 -6.63 4.98
CA LEU A 82 -17.85 -6.46 4.12
C LEU A 82 -18.23 -6.45 2.63
N SER A 83 -17.35 -5.87 1.80
CA SER A 83 -17.57 -5.65 0.36
C SER A 83 -17.85 -6.96 -0.38
N SER A 84 -18.63 -6.92 -1.47
CA SER A 84 -18.87 -8.10 -2.33
C SER A 84 -17.69 -8.42 -3.26
N LYS A 85 -16.53 -7.85 -2.99
CA LYS A 85 -15.33 -7.85 -3.81
C LYS A 85 -14.24 -8.65 -3.10
N VAL A 86 -13.26 -9.13 -3.87
CA VAL A 86 -12.13 -9.86 -3.30
C VAL A 86 -11.36 -9.00 -2.33
N GLU A 87 -11.21 -9.50 -1.10
CA GLU A 87 -10.50 -8.81 -0.02
C GLU A 87 -9.35 -9.65 0.56
N LEU A 88 -8.30 -8.95 1.01
CA LEU A 88 -7.30 -9.52 1.91
C LEU A 88 -7.56 -9.02 3.33
N LEU A 89 -8.25 -9.83 4.11
CA LEU A 89 -8.62 -9.55 5.50
C LEU A 89 -7.53 -10.04 6.47
N VAL A 90 -7.03 -9.16 7.32
CA VAL A 90 -5.90 -9.43 8.21
C VAL A 90 -6.25 -9.11 9.66
N GLU A 91 -6.37 -10.17 10.46
CA GLU A 91 -6.47 -10.11 11.94
C GLU A 91 -5.13 -10.52 12.60
N GLY A 92 -4.28 -11.24 11.86
CA GLY A 92 -2.92 -11.62 12.25
C GLY A 92 -1.87 -10.60 11.80
N GLU A 93 -0.79 -11.08 11.19
CA GLU A 93 0.27 -10.23 10.65
C GLU A 93 0.39 -10.37 9.12
N LEU A 94 0.50 -9.23 8.43
CA LEU A 94 0.84 -9.13 7.02
C LEU A 94 2.16 -8.37 6.88
N VAL A 95 3.16 -8.98 6.25
CA VAL A 95 4.45 -8.36 5.94
C VAL A 95 4.68 -8.40 4.42
N VAL A 96 4.86 -7.23 3.82
CA VAL A 96 4.99 -7.08 2.37
C VAL A 96 6.26 -6.30 2.04
N GLY A 97 7.13 -6.92 1.26
CA GLY A 97 8.38 -6.34 0.80
C GLY A 97 9.43 -6.16 1.91
N ALA A 98 10.49 -5.44 1.58
CA ALA A 98 11.60 -5.16 2.48
C ALA A 98 12.27 -3.84 2.08
N ALA A 99 12.83 -3.14 3.07
CA ALA A 99 13.52 -1.87 2.83
C ALA A 99 14.71 -2.06 1.87
N GLY A 100 14.79 -1.19 0.85
CA GLY A 100 15.87 -1.20 -0.14
C GLY A 100 15.86 -2.37 -1.12
N ALA A 101 14.82 -3.22 -1.13
CA ALA A 101 14.65 -4.31 -2.08
C ALA A 101 13.74 -3.90 -3.26
N GLU A 102 13.59 -4.76 -4.27
CA GLU A 102 12.66 -4.53 -5.39
C GLU A 102 11.20 -4.43 -4.92
N PRO A 103 10.37 -3.57 -5.54
CA PRO A 103 9.03 -3.31 -5.04
C PRO A 103 8.11 -4.52 -5.18
N VAL A 104 7.19 -4.68 -4.23
CA VAL A 104 6.04 -5.58 -4.40
C VAL A 104 4.91 -4.82 -5.09
N HIS A 105 4.32 -5.43 -6.10
CA HIS A 105 3.17 -4.88 -6.82
C HIS A 105 1.89 -5.61 -6.43
N VAL A 106 0.83 -4.87 -6.15
CA VAL A 106 -0.51 -5.41 -5.91
C VAL A 106 -1.44 -4.68 -6.88
N LEU A 107 -1.96 -5.39 -7.89
CA LEU A 107 -2.78 -4.83 -8.96
C LEU A 107 -3.95 -5.77 -9.33
N PRO A 108 -5.07 -5.26 -9.87
CA PRO A 108 -6.12 -6.10 -10.41
C PRO A 108 -5.57 -6.95 -11.56
N TYR A 109 -6.02 -8.18 -11.65
CA TYR A 109 -5.78 -9.01 -12.80
C TYR A 109 -6.72 -8.59 -13.94
N VAL A 110 -6.15 -8.06 -15.01
CA VAL A 110 -6.90 -7.66 -16.21
C VAL A 110 -6.64 -8.67 -17.31
N THR A 111 -7.70 -9.32 -17.79
CA THR A 111 -7.59 -10.17 -18.98
C THR A 111 -7.63 -9.28 -20.22
N VAL A 112 -6.62 -9.40 -21.09
CA VAL A 112 -6.56 -8.66 -22.37
C VAL A 112 -7.84 -8.92 -23.17
N GLY A 113 -8.59 -7.85 -23.45
CA GLY A 113 -9.84 -7.91 -24.23
C GLY A 113 -11.13 -8.05 -23.41
N SER A 114 -11.07 -8.03 -22.08
CA SER A 114 -12.27 -7.85 -21.24
C SER A 114 -12.69 -6.38 -21.22
N GLU A 115 -13.98 -6.11 -21.45
CA GLU A 115 -14.58 -4.76 -21.43
C GLU A 115 -14.89 -4.28 -19.98
N ASP A 116 -14.62 -5.12 -18.97
CA ASP A 116 -14.88 -4.87 -17.56
C ASP A 116 -13.83 -3.96 -16.90
N ALA A 117 -13.53 -2.83 -17.55
CA ALA A 117 -12.61 -1.81 -17.04
C ALA A 117 -13.24 -0.90 -15.96
N GLY A 118 -14.52 -1.09 -15.62
CA GLY A 118 -15.32 -0.12 -14.86
C GLY A 118 -15.38 -0.34 -13.35
N GLU A 119 -15.44 -1.58 -12.88
CA GLU A 119 -15.49 -1.88 -11.45
C GLU A 119 -14.41 -2.89 -11.08
N THR A 120 -13.49 -2.47 -10.23
CA THR A 120 -12.46 -3.36 -9.72
C THR A 120 -13.14 -4.31 -8.75
N GLY A 121 -13.12 -5.62 -9.04
CA GLY A 121 -13.60 -6.67 -8.14
C GLY A 121 -12.68 -6.87 -6.94
N TRP A 122 -11.90 -5.85 -6.58
CA TRP A 122 -10.94 -5.84 -5.49
C TRP A 122 -11.35 -4.76 -4.48
N ALA A 123 -11.74 -5.22 -3.28
CA ALA A 123 -12.08 -4.36 -2.16
C ALA A 123 -10.85 -3.58 -1.67
N GLY A 124 -9.78 -4.29 -1.31
CA GLY A 124 -8.62 -3.70 -0.66
C GLY A 124 -7.78 -4.68 0.11
N ILE A 125 -6.90 -4.13 0.94
CA ILE A 125 -6.33 -4.82 2.10
C ILE A 125 -7.04 -4.27 3.34
N GLU A 126 -7.60 -5.15 4.15
CA GLU A 126 -8.32 -4.79 5.36
C GLU A 126 -7.58 -5.30 6.59
N LEU A 127 -7.01 -4.38 7.37
CA LEU A 127 -6.43 -4.68 8.67
C LEU A 127 -7.49 -4.45 9.74
N ILE A 128 -7.87 -5.50 10.45
CA ILE A 128 -8.97 -5.45 11.43
C ILE A 128 -8.62 -6.16 12.73
N ALA A 129 -9.40 -5.92 13.79
CA ALA A 129 -9.38 -6.70 15.04
C ALA A 129 -7.98 -6.90 15.67
N GLY A 130 -7.15 -5.85 15.66
CA GLY A 130 -5.79 -5.89 16.20
C GLY A 130 -4.71 -6.37 15.21
N GLY A 131 -5.08 -6.62 13.96
CA GLY A 131 -4.15 -7.00 12.90
C GLY A 131 -3.03 -5.98 12.68
N VAL A 132 -1.91 -6.46 12.15
CA VAL A 132 -0.71 -5.65 11.91
C VAL A 132 -0.26 -5.80 10.47
N GLY A 133 -0.19 -4.68 9.75
CA GLY A 133 0.38 -4.60 8.40
C GLY A 133 1.71 -3.88 8.40
N ARG A 134 2.72 -4.46 7.74
CA ARG A 134 4.04 -3.85 7.52
C ARG A 134 4.35 -3.86 6.03
N PHE A 135 4.50 -2.69 5.44
CA PHE A 135 4.69 -2.53 4.00
C PHE A 135 5.97 -1.75 3.74
N ASN A 136 6.89 -2.33 2.99
CA ASN A 136 8.15 -1.68 2.61
C ASN A 136 8.34 -1.78 1.10
N ASN A 137 8.49 -0.64 0.43
CA ASN A 137 8.59 -0.54 -1.03
C ASN A 137 7.45 -1.28 -1.75
N VAL A 138 6.21 -0.87 -1.52
CA VAL A 138 5.01 -1.54 -2.06
C VAL A 138 4.24 -0.58 -2.98
N ARG A 139 3.66 -1.12 -4.04
CA ARG A 139 2.82 -0.42 -5.01
C ARG A 139 1.42 -1.04 -4.99
N LEU A 140 0.44 -0.34 -4.44
CA LEU A 140 -0.97 -0.76 -4.38
C LEU A 140 -1.79 0.06 -5.37
N SER A 141 -2.57 -0.60 -6.22
CA SER A 141 -3.39 0.09 -7.20
C SER A 141 -4.68 -0.61 -7.54
N GLY A 142 -5.68 0.13 -8.02
CA GLY A 142 -6.91 -0.43 -8.58
C GLY A 142 -7.83 -1.12 -7.57
N ALA A 143 -7.72 -0.82 -6.28
CA ALA A 143 -8.69 -1.27 -5.28
C ALA A 143 -9.81 -0.24 -5.11
N GLU A 144 -10.94 -0.67 -4.54
CA GLU A 144 -11.93 0.27 -4.02
C GLU A 144 -11.36 1.08 -2.86
N THR A 145 -10.83 0.42 -1.84
CA THR A 145 -10.08 1.04 -0.75
C THR A 145 -8.71 0.39 -0.69
N ALA A 146 -7.63 1.10 -0.99
CA ALA A 146 -6.31 0.45 -1.03
C ALA A 146 -5.93 -0.16 0.33
N LEU A 147 -6.19 0.57 1.41
CA LEU A 147 -5.96 0.11 2.77
C LEU A 147 -7.05 0.60 3.74
N LEU A 148 -7.81 -0.34 4.29
CA LEU A 148 -8.69 -0.10 5.43
C LEU A 148 -7.96 -0.52 6.72
N VAL A 149 -7.92 0.36 7.72
CA VAL A 149 -7.37 0.05 9.05
C VAL A 149 -8.44 0.34 10.11
N SER A 150 -9.00 -0.72 10.67
CA SER A 150 -10.13 -0.67 11.62
C SER A 150 -9.77 -1.38 12.93
N GLY A 151 -9.47 -0.62 13.99
CA GLY A 151 -9.00 -1.21 15.25
C GLY A 151 -7.69 -2.00 15.12
N ALA A 152 -6.88 -1.64 14.14
CA ALA A 152 -5.66 -2.33 13.72
C ALA A 152 -4.51 -1.33 13.51
N SER A 153 -3.35 -1.80 13.03
CA SER A 153 -2.20 -0.92 12.76
C SER A 153 -1.51 -1.22 11.43
N ALA A 154 -1.16 -0.15 10.70
CA ALA A 154 -0.37 -0.20 9.47
C ALA A 154 0.90 0.64 9.61
N VAL A 155 2.04 0.07 9.22
CA VAL A 155 3.32 0.75 9.12
C VAL A 155 3.81 0.67 7.68
N LEU A 156 3.98 1.82 7.03
CA LEU A 156 4.34 1.94 5.63
C LEU A 156 5.67 2.70 5.49
N ASP A 157 6.57 2.18 4.67
CA ASP A 157 7.82 2.84 4.27
C ASP A 157 7.99 2.73 2.75
N GLN A 158 8.18 3.86 2.06
CA GLN A 158 8.35 3.91 0.61
C GLN A 158 7.17 3.28 -0.16
N VAL A 159 5.93 3.58 0.24
CA VAL A 159 4.72 2.99 -0.36
C VAL A 159 4.06 3.96 -1.34
N VAL A 160 3.61 3.42 -2.46
CA VAL A 160 2.79 4.14 -3.45
C VAL A 160 1.40 3.50 -3.49
N VAL A 161 0.38 4.30 -3.21
CA VAL A 161 -1.04 3.98 -3.33
C VAL A 161 -1.59 4.80 -4.50
N THR A 162 -1.97 4.16 -5.60
CA THR A 162 -2.32 4.87 -6.83
C THR A 162 -3.57 4.33 -7.51
N ASP A 163 -4.40 5.20 -8.06
CA ASP A 163 -5.58 4.79 -8.86
C ASP A 163 -6.52 3.86 -8.07
N ASN A 164 -6.76 4.19 -6.80
CA ASN A 164 -7.75 3.52 -5.95
C ASN A 164 -8.90 4.50 -5.72
N ARG A 165 -10.14 4.03 -5.56
CA ARG A 165 -11.26 4.94 -5.27
C ARG A 165 -11.02 5.69 -3.95
N TYR A 166 -10.64 4.96 -2.90
CA TYR A 166 -10.17 5.48 -1.63
C TYR A 166 -8.73 5.02 -1.39
N GLY A 167 -7.84 5.92 -0.98
CA GLY A 167 -6.46 5.56 -0.65
C GLY A 167 -6.37 4.81 0.68
N VAL A 168 -6.57 5.51 1.79
CA VAL A 168 -6.49 4.96 3.15
C VAL A 168 -7.70 5.37 3.97
N ILE A 169 -8.31 4.41 4.67
CA ILE A 169 -9.40 4.67 5.62
C ILE A 169 -8.99 4.21 7.02
N LEU A 170 -9.10 5.11 7.99
CA LEU A 170 -8.90 4.85 9.42
C LEU A 170 -10.21 5.00 10.17
N GLN A 171 -10.61 3.94 10.87
CA GLN A 171 -11.81 3.93 11.72
C GLN A 171 -11.61 3.04 12.95
N ASN A 172 -12.52 3.13 13.92
CA ASN A 172 -12.53 2.28 15.11
C ASN A 172 -11.17 2.21 15.84
N GLY A 173 -10.44 3.32 15.93
CA GLY A 173 -9.11 3.36 16.57
C GLY A 173 -7.96 2.84 15.70
N GLY A 174 -8.16 2.74 14.38
CA GLY A 174 -7.13 2.35 13.42
C GLY A 174 -5.94 3.29 13.42
N ARG A 175 -4.73 2.73 13.31
CA ARG A 175 -3.47 3.48 13.38
C ARG A 175 -2.67 3.32 12.10
N PHE A 176 -2.24 4.44 11.52
CA PHE A 176 -1.38 4.48 10.36
C PHE A 176 -0.12 5.28 10.66
N SER A 177 1.04 4.69 10.38
CA SER A 177 2.33 5.39 10.39
C SER A 177 3.01 5.19 9.04
N GLY A 178 3.23 6.29 8.32
CA GLY A 178 3.83 6.28 6.99
C GLY A 178 5.09 7.13 6.91
N THR A 179 6.13 6.62 6.26
CA THR A 179 7.30 7.38 5.85
C THR A 179 7.52 7.25 4.34
N ASP A 180 7.79 8.36 3.66
CA ASP A 180 7.99 8.39 2.21
C ASP A 180 6.81 7.76 1.43
N VAL A 181 5.59 8.20 1.76
CA VAL A 181 4.34 7.68 1.18
C VAL A 181 3.81 8.60 0.07
N LEU A 182 3.40 8.01 -1.05
CA LEU A 182 2.63 8.67 -2.10
C LEU A 182 1.22 8.07 -2.15
N ILE A 183 0.20 8.93 -2.04
CA ILE A 183 -1.20 8.59 -2.30
C ILE A 183 -1.65 9.47 -3.45
N ASP A 184 -2.01 8.86 -4.58
CA ASP A 184 -2.07 9.55 -5.87
C ASP A 184 -3.27 9.07 -6.71
N ARG A 185 -4.13 9.99 -7.12
CA ARG A 185 -5.35 9.73 -7.91
C ARG A 185 -6.38 8.81 -7.23
N GLY A 186 -7.65 9.14 -7.43
CA GLY A 186 -8.78 8.51 -6.75
C GLY A 186 -9.85 9.52 -6.40
N GLU A 187 -10.93 9.08 -5.76
CA GLU A 187 -11.98 9.96 -5.23
C GLU A 187 -11.45 10.68 -3.98
N THR A 188 -10.99 9.92 -2.98
CA THR A 188 -10.44 10.48 -1.73
C THR A 188 -9.09 9.85 -1.36
N GLY A 189 -8.13 10.66 -0.93
CA GLY A 189 -6.81 10.19 -0.52
C GLY A 189 -6.82 9.47 0.83
N ILE A 190 -7.12 10.21 1.90
CA ILE A 190 -7.15 9.67 3.27
C ILE A 190 -8.42 10.09 3.99
N LEU A 191 -9.10 9.13 4.60
CA LEU A 191 -10.20 9.35 5.54
C LEU A 191 -9.77 8.89 6.93
N CYS A 192 -9.82 9.77 7.92
CA CYS A 192 -9.58 9.42 9.32
C CYS A 192 -10.75 9.85 10.20
N TRP A 193 -11.36 8.89 10.90
CA TRP A 193 -12.56 9.13 11.72
C TRP A 193 -12.40 8.64 13.16
N GLY A 194 -13.10 9.32 14.07
CA GLY A 194 -13.18 8.92 15.47
C GLY A 194 -11.79 8.85 16.10
N GLU A 195 -11.52 7.81 16.89
CA GLU A 195 -10.24 7.63 17.58
C GLU A 195 -9.07 7.17 16.68
N GLY A 196 -9.19 7.34 15.35
CA GLY A 196 -8.12 7.02 14.41
C GLY A 196 -6.85 7.85 14.64
N SER A 197 -5.69 7.29 14.27
CA SER A 197 -4.39 7.95 14.39
C SER A 197 -3.66 7.93 13.06
N LEU A 198 -3.40 9.10 12.48
CA LEU A 198 -2.68 9.30 11.23
C LEU A 198 -1.33 9.98 11.49
N ASP A 199 -0.23 9.28 11.25
CA ASP A 199 1.12 9.84 11.30
C ASP A 199 1.81 9.67 9.94
N ILE A 200 2.11 10.78 9.26
CA ILE A 200 2.85 10.78 7.99
C ILE A 200 4.08 11.67 8.13
N ARG A 201 5.24 11.11 7.78
CA ARG A 201 6.51 11.82 7.67
C ARG A 201 7.04 11.72 6.25
N ARG A 202 7.22 12.85 5.56
CA ARG A 202 7.55 12.91 4.13
C ARG A 202 6.52 12.17 3.30
N GLY A 203 5.50 12.89 2.84
CA GLY A 203 4.43 12.29 2.06
C GLY A 203 3.87 13.23 1.02
N ASN A 204 3.23 12.65 0.01
CA ASN A 204 2.53 13.38 -1.04
C ASN A 204 1.12 12.81 -1.18
N ILE A 205 0.10 13.67 -1.11
CA ILE A 205 -1.30 13.34 -1.33
C ILE A 205 -1.79 14.17 -2.52
N VAL A 206 -2.02 13.51 -3.65
CA VAL A 206 -1.99 14.17 -4.95
C VAL A 206 -3.18 13.78 -5.83
N GLY A 207 -3.81 14.77 -6.43
CA GLY A 207 -4.66 14.57 -7.61
C GLY A 207 -5.94 13.78 -7.34
N HIS A 208 -6.52 13.90 -6.14
CA HIS A 208 -7.82 13.30 -5.84
C HIS A 208 -8.97 14.17 -6.35
N ASP A 209 -9.99 13.52 -6.90
CA ASP A 209 -11.16 14.14 -7.51
C ASP A 209 -12.03 14.87 -6.46
N GLU A 210 -11.95 14.46 -5.20
CA GLU A 210 -12.59 15.11 -4.05
C GLU A 210 -11.55 15.54 -3.01
N GLU A 211 -11.53 14.93 -1.82
CA GLU A 211 -10.61 15.30 -0.75
C GLU A 211 -9.25 14.61 -0.81
N GLY A 212 -8.18 15.37 -0.58
CA GLY A 212 -6.87 14.84 -0.28
C GLY A 212 -6.87 14.13 1.07
N VAL A 213 -7.20 14.86 2.12
CA VAL A 213 -7.24 14.34 3.49
C VAL A 213 -8.48 14.83 4.21
N VAL A 214 -9.24 13.92 4.81
CA VAL A 214 -10.37 14.21 5.70
C VAL A 214 -10.05 13.78 7.12
N LEU A 215 -10.10 14.75 8.03
CA LEU A 215 -9.93 14.55 9.46
C LEU A 215 -11.27 14.76 10.15
N GLY A 216 -11.92 13.65 10.48
CA GLY A 216 -13.12 13.63 11.29
C GLY A 216 -12.85 13.94 12.76
N PRO A 217 -13.89 14.30 13.53
CA PRO A 217 -13.76 14.56 14.97
C PRO A 217 -13.09 13.39 15.71
N GLY A 218 -12.15 13.73 16.59
CA GLY A 218 -11.39 12.77 17.40
C GLY A 218 -10.11 12.23 16.75
N CYS A 219 -9.92 12.41 15.43
CA CYS A 219 -8.75 11.85 14.75
C CYS A 219 -7.48 12.55 15.24
N GLN A 220 -6.51 11.74 15.69
CA GLN A 220 -5.18 12.21 16.05
C GLN A 220 -4.31 12.28 14.81
N THR A 221 -3.64 13.41 14.59
CA THR A 221 -2.87 13.63 13.36
C THR A 221 -1.50 14.22 13.61
N VAL A 222 -0.51 13.70 12.87
CA VAL A 222 0.84 14.25 12.74
C VAL A 222 1.19 14.23 11.25
N LEU A 223 1.37 15.40 10.65
CA LEU A 223 1.69 15.53 9.22
C LEU A 223 2.97 16.35 9.04
N GLN A 224 4.11 15.66 9.01
CA GLN A 224 5.44 16.28 8.95
C GLN A 224 6.02 16.19 7.53
N GLU A 225 6.31 17.34 6.92
CA GLU A 225 6.88 17.39 5.56
C GLU A 225 5.94 16.72 4.53
N VAL A 226 4.66 17.02 4.66
CA VAL A 226 3.61 16.48 3.79
C VAL A 226 3.21 17.54 2.78
N GLU A 227 3.13 17.13 1.52
CA GLU A 227 2.59 17.94 0.44
C GLU A 227 1.20 17.43 0.04
N ILE A 228 0.23 18.34 -0.01
CA ILE A 228 -1.13 18.05 -0.45
C ILE A 228 -1.38 18.91 -1.70
N ARG A 229 -1.46 18.25 -2.86
CA ARG A 229 -1.39 18.94 -4.15
C ARG A 229 -2.45 18.51 -5.16
N GLY A 230 -3.04 19.48 -5.85
CA GLY A 230 -3.87 19.21 -7.03
C GLY A 230 -5.17 18.46 -6.74
N ASN A 231 -5.66 18.51 -5.50
CA ASN A 231 -6.95 17.91 -5.12
C ASN A 231 -8.08 18.94 -5.25
N ASP A 232 -9.33 18.49 -5.34
CA ASP A 232 -10.48 19.40 -5.31
C ASP A 232 -10.59 20.10 -3.94
N LEU A 233 -10.41 19.33 -2.87
CA LEU A 233 -10.26 19.83 -1.51
C LEU A 233 -8.95 19.24 -0.94
N GLY A 234 -7.99 20.06 -0.51
CA GLY A 234 -6.72 19.59 0.02
C GLY A 234 -6.89 18.87 1.37
N LEU A 235 -7.21 19.63 2.41
CA LEU A 235 -7.50 19.13 3.75
C LEU A 235 -8.91 19.54 4.18
N VAL A 236 -9.68 18.62 4.72
CA VAL A 236 -11.00 18.87 5.33
C VAL A 236 -10.96 18.48 6.80
N GLY A 237 -11.40 19.38 7.67
CA GLY A 237 -11.44 19.17 9.12
C GLY A 237 -10.43 20.00 9.91
N SER A 238 -10.48 19.86 11.22
CA SER A 238 -9.58 20.55 12.15
C SER A 238 -8.33 19.69 12.34
N ALA A 239 -7.27 19.98 11.58
CA ALA A 239 -5.96 19.43 11.92
C ALA A 239 -5.57 19.97 13.31
N MET A 240 -5.33 19.06 14.26
CA MET A 240 -4.64 19.45 15.48
C MET A 240 -3.21 19.82 15.09
N GLU A 241 -2.83 21.06 15.36
CA GLU A 241 -1.59 21.72 14.93
C GLU A 241 -0.31 20.95 15.34
N THR A 242 0.08 19.91 14.61
CA THR A 242 1.42 19.33 14.71
C THR A 242 1.90 18.89 13.32
N GLY A 243 2.53 19.79 12.58
CA GLY A 243 3.04 19.43 11.26
C GLY A 243 3.57 20.57 10.38
N ARG A 244 4.35 20.19 9.37
CA ARG A 244 4.76 21.05 8.25
C ARG A 244 4.06 20.54 6.99
N ILE A 245 2.91 21.13 6.67
CA ILE A 245 2.11 20.80 5.50
C ILE A 245 2.34 21.87 4.43
N ARG A 246 2.54 21.46 3.18
CA ARG A 246 2.61 22.34 2.00
C ARG A 246 1.40 22.08 1.12
N PHE A 247 0.57 23.09 0.92
CA PHE A 247 -0.54 23.02 -0.03
C PHE A 247 -0.12 23.64 -1.38
N VAL A 248 -0.52 23.00 -2.48
CA VAL A 248 -0.13 23.40 -3.84
C VAL A 248 -1.27 23.11 -4.80
N ASP A 249 -1.73 24.09 -5.56
CA ASP A 249 -2.66 23.89 -6.68
C ASP A 249 -3.95 23.09 -6.35
N ASN A 250 -4.42 23.06 -5.10
CA ASN A 250 -5.73 22.50 -4.78
C ASN A 250 -6.81 23.51 -5.15
N ARG A 251 -8.04 23.08 -5.50
CA ARG A 251 -9.14 24.03 -5.71
C ARG A 251 -9.48 24.75 -4.40
N VAL A 252 -9.44 24.03 -3.27
CA VAL A 252 -9.49 24.60 -1.92
C VAL A 252 -8.43 23.94 -1.06
N ASP A 253 -7.45 24.68 -0.55
CA ASP A 253 -6.35 24.09 0.24
C ASP A 253 -6.82 23.50 1.57
N HIS A 254 -7.64 24.23 2.33
CA HIS A 254 -8.13 23.79 3.64
C HIS A 254 -9.56 24.24 3.89
N LEU A 255 -10.45 23.29 4.17
CA LEU A 255 -11.82 23.51 4.59
C LEU A 255 -12.00 23.07 6.05
N GLN A 256 -12.14 24.03 6.95
CA GLN A 256 -12.54 23.73 8.33
C GLN A 256 -14.02 23.39 8.37
N ARG A 257 -14.36 22.18 8.85
CA ARG A 257 -15.74 21.89 9.24
C ARG A 257 -15.99 22.55 10.58
N VAL A 258 -16.83 23.60 10.58
CA VAL A 258 -17.40 24.14 11.81
C VAL A 258 -18.32 23.06 12.34
N GLU A 259 -18.02 22.51 13.52
CA GLU A 259 -18.97 21.66 14.22
C GLU A 259 -20.25 22.47 14.42
N VAL A 260 -21.31 22.11 13.69
CA VAL A 260 -22.65 22.52 14.09
C VAL A 260 -22.92 21.70 15.33
N GLY A 261 -22.98 22.37 16.49
CA GLY A 261 -23.27 21.73 17.77
C GLY A 261 -24.56 20.90 17.72
N PRO A 262 -24.77 20.01 18.70
CA PRO A 262 -25.92 19.10 18.73
C PRO A 262 -27.27 19.81 18.59
#